data_AF-A0A5C9B0C3-F1
#
_entry.id   AF-A0A5C9B0C3-F1
#
_cell.length_a   1.000
_cell.length_b   1.000
_cell.length_c   1.000
_cell.angle_alpha   90.00
_cell.angle_beta   90.00
_cell.angle_gamma   90.00
#
_symmetry.space_group_name_H-M   'P 1'
#
loop_
_entity.id
_entity.type
_entity.pdbx_description
1 polymer ?
#
loop_
_entity_poly.entity_id
_entity_poly.type
_entity_poly.pdbx_seq_one_letter_code
_entity_poly.pdbx_strand_id
1 'polypeptide(L)'
;MSIAICRSRSRREPFNRGHDDDSVQYGSLTVDGLTFSGHHNSSMPLIQITDHNPTGSAETHLRNVQFLNRNDNNRRALVNLGGGPRPNPKTPTSVPVILHDWYGSGRHARVVSAKSSEVRAEGNSYKSDAPLTGDESRVVEVRDIPFPQLLDPVDDLPPSTVITSVTRTADGWLVRGSAADNGEIKQVTVNGTAARALRDNFAEWEVTLPKQDLPRRDTVEITAIARDAAGNVEQQSR
;
A
#
# COMPACT_ATOMS: atom_id res chain seq x y z
N MET A 1 13.02 6.96 5.05
CA MET A 1 13.37 6.05 3.94
C MET A 1 12.09 5.73 3.22
N SER A 2 11.76 6.43 2.12
CA SER A 2 10.50 6.21 1.40
C SER A 2 10.80 5.46 0.12
N ILE A 3 10.75 4.13 0.22
CA ILE A 3 10.80 3.22 -0.91
C ILE A 3 9.37 2.74 -1.13
N ALA A 4 8.69 3.32 -2.11
CA ALA A 4 7.67 2.60 -2.85
C ALA A 4 8.31 2.10 -4.15
N ILE A 5 9.28 1.18 -4.03
CA ILE A 5 9.63 0.32 -5.16
C ILE A 5 8.45 -0.63 -5.30
N CYS A 6 7.47 -0.25 -6.10
CA CYS A 6 6.52 -1.22 -6.62
C CYS A 6 7.26 -2.09 -7.64
N ARG A 7 8.04 -3.06 -7.15
CA ARG A 7 8.43 -4.25 -7.94
C ARG A 7 7.21 -5.14 -8.03
N SER A 8 6.13 -4.62 -8.62
CA SER A 8 4.97 -5.45 -8.87
C SER A 8 5.37 -6.47 -9.93
N ARG A 9 5.28 -7.76 -9.57
CA ARG A 9 5.11 -8.81 -10.59
C ARG A 9 3.69 -8.75 -11.19
N SER A 10 2.81 -7.86 -10.71
CA SER A 10 1.51 -7.58 -11.32
C SER A 10 1.74 -6.89 -12.67
N ARG A 11 1.88 -7.71 -13.71
CA ARG A 11 2.25 -7.27 -15.06
C ARG A 11 1.24 -6.29 -15.68
N ARG A 12 0.00 -6.27 -15.18
CA ARG A 12 -1.11 -5.51 -15.77
C ARG A 12 -1.37 -4.18 -15.08
N GLU A 13 -1.30 -4.10 -13.76
CA GLU A 13 -1.75 -2.93 -12.98
C GLU A 13 -0.70 -2.58 -11.91
N PRO A 14 0.31 -1.77 -12.28
CA PRO A 14 1.47 -1.57 -11.42
C PRO A 14 1.24 -0.52 -10.32
N PHE A 15 0.34 0.45 -10.53
CA PHE A 15 -0.12 1.38 -9.51
C PHE A 15 -1.65 1.51 -9.62
N ASN A 16 -2.37 0.90 -8.67
CA ASN A 16 -3.82 0.69 -8.76
C ASN A 16 -4.62 1.81 -8.08
N ARG A 17 -5.86 2.02 -8.50
CA ARG A 17 -6.82 3.01 -7.99
C ARG A 17 -7.37 2.58 -6.63
N GLY A 18 -7.54 3.50 -5.67
CA GLY A 18 -8.21 3.27 -4.37
C GLY A 18 -7.68 2.12 -3.49
N HIS A 19 -6.69 1.35 -3.96
CA HIS A 19 -6.27 0.05 -3.43
C HIS A 19 -7.40 -1.01 -3.32
N ASP A 20 -8.56 -0.80 -3.94
CA ASP A 20 -9.71 -1.71 -3.96
C ASP A 20 -10.58 -1.57 -5.24
N ASP A 21 -11.59 -2.43 -5.37
CA ASP A 21 -12.54 -2.39 -6.50
C ASP A 21 -13.52 -1.21 -6.42
N ASP A 22 -13.71 -0.64 -5.22
CA ASP A 22 -14.61 0.48 -4.95
C ASP A 22 -14.04 1.82 -5.44
N SER A 23 -12.71 1.90 -5.64
CA SER A 23 -12.00 3.06 -6.16
C SER A 23 -12.28 4.33 -5.35
N VAL A 24 -12.07 4.24 -4.04
CA VAL A 24 -12.28 5.36 -3.11
C VAL A 24 -10.95 5.78 -2.49
N GLN A 25 -10.73 7.09 -2.36
CA GLN A 25 -9.60 7.63 -1.62
C GLN A 25 -10.04 8.85 -0.83
N TYR A 26 -9.72 8.82 0.47
CA TYR A 26 -10.17 9.83 1.44
C TYR A 26 -9.14 10.92 1.71
N GLY A 27 -7.85 10.62 1.55
CA GLY A 27 -6.75 11.53 1.86
C GLY A 27 -5.71 11.59 0.75
N SER A 28 -4.71 12.44 0.94
CA SER A 28 -3.65 12.59 -0.04
C SER A 28 -2.64 11.44 0.01
N LEU A 29 -2.11 11.07 -1.14
CA LEU A 29 -1.04 10.09 -1.31
C LEU A 29 0.17 10.79 -1.90
N THR A 30 1.35 10.61 -1.28
CA THR A 30 2.59 11.25 -1.73
C THR A 30 3.65 10.20 -1.99
N VAL A 31 4.21 10.18 -3.20
CA VAL A 31 5.25 9.22 -3.61
C VAL A 31 6.43 9.95 -4.23
N ASP A 32 7.63 9.60 -3.78
CA ASP A 32 8.89 10.09 -4.31
C ASP A 32 9.72 8.92 -4.86
N GLY A 33 10.09 8.99 -6.14
CA GLY A 33 10.98 8.00 -6.77
C GLY A 33 10.26 6.78 -7.36
N LEU A 34 9.02 6.91 -7.80
CA LEU A 34 8.27 5.81 -8.41
C LEU A 34 8.94 5.33 -9.72
N THR A 35 9.41 4.09 -9.75
CA THR A 35 10.07 3.51 -10.92
C THR A 35 9.28 2.36 -11.51
N PHE A 36 8.87 2.48 -12.78
CA PHE A 36 8.28 1.39 -13.55
C PHE A 36 9.37 0.63 -14.30
N SER A 37 9.54 -0.67 -14.03
CA SER A 37 10.58 -1.49 -14.65
C SER A 37 10.03 -2.75 -15.31
N GLY A 38 10.46 -3.04 -16.55
CA GLY A 38 10.21 -4.33 -17.21
C GLY A 38 8.75 -4.66 -17.50
N HIS A 39 7.88 -3.65 -17.57
CA HIS A 39 6.47 -3.82 -17.89
C HIS A 39 6.28 -4.02 -19.40
N HIS A 40 5.32 -4.86 -19.77
CA HIS A 40 4.92 -5.08 -21.16
C HIS A 40 3.64 -4.32 -21.50
N ASN A 41 3.29 -4.32 -22.79
CA ASN A 41 2.02 -3.81 -23.26
C ASN A 41 0.84 -4.50 -22.55
N SER A 42 -0.16 -3.70 -22.18
CA SER A 42 -1.38 -4.10 -21.50
C SER A 42 -2.47 -3.10 -21.90
N SER A 43 -3.75 -3.47 -21.79
CA SER A 43 -4.85 -2.53 -21.96
C SER A 43 -4.97 -1.52 -20.80
N MET A 44 -4.23 -1.72 -19.71
CA MET A 44 -4.30 -0.91 -18.49
C MET A 44 -3.22 0.18 -18.47
N PRO A 45 -3.48 1.35 -17.87
CA PRO A 45 -2.46 2.36 -17.66
C PRO A 45 -1.41 1.91 -16.64
N LEU A 46 -0.34 2.68 -16.47
CA LEU A 46 0.66 2.42 -15.43
C LEU A 46 0.19 2.91 -14.05
N ILE A 47 -0.54 4.03 -14.02
CA ILE A 47 -1.16 4.64 -12.85
C ILE A 47 -2.66 4.72 -13.12
N GLN A 48 -3.44 4.04 -12.27
CA GLN A 48 -4.89 4.15 -12.31
C GLN A 48 -5.37 5.31 -11.43
N ILE A 49 -6.23 6.16 -11.99
CA ILE A 49 -6.88 7.26 -11.25
C ILE A 49 -7.97 6.68 -10.34
N THR A 50 -8.07 7.20 -9.12
CA THR A 50 -9.17 6.90 -8.20
C THR A 50 -10.43 7.69 -8.56
N ASP A 51 -11.54 6.97 -8.77
CA ASP A 51 -12.80 7.53 -9.26
C ASP A 51 -13.54 8.37 -8.22
N HIS A 52 -13.46 7.99 -6.94
CA HIS A 52 -14.22 8.62 -5.86
C HIS A 52 -13.31 9.38 -4.90
N ASN A 53 -13.61 10.66 -4.73
CA ASN A 53 -12.97 11.59 -3.81
C ASN A 53 -14.00 12.11 -2.80
N PRO A 54 -14.40 11.32 -1.77
CA PRO A 54 -15.52 11.67 -0.90
C PRO A 54 -15.29 12.94 -0.09
N THR A 55 -14.03 13.24 0.22
CA THR A 55 -13.64 14.44 0.98
C THR A 55 -13.54 15.68 0.08
N GLY A 56 -13.45 15.50 -1.23
CA GLY A 56 -13.21 16.56 -2.21
C GLY A 56 -11.79 17.13 -2.16
N SER A 57 -10.96 16.69 -1.22
CA SER A 57 -9.61 17.21 -0.95
C SER A 57 -8.51 16.17 -1.14
N ALA A 58 -8.85 14.91 -1.43
CA ALA A 58 -7.83 13.91 -1.71
C ALA A 58 -7.09 14.22 -3.02
N GLU A 59 -5.76 14.11 -2.99
CA GLU A 59 -4.88 14.28 -4.16
C GLU A 59 -3.77 13.22 -4.16
N THR A 60 -3.30 12.80 -5.33
CA THR A 60 -2.13 11.92 -5.45
C THR A 60 -0.95 12.69 -6.04
N HIS A 61 0.11 12.90 -5.27
CA HIS A 61 1.33 13.59 -5.71
C HIS A 61 2.46 12.61 -5.96
N LEU A 62 3.02 12.64 -7.16
CA LEU A 62 4.15 11.81 -7.56
C LEU A 62 5.29 12.72 -8.03
N ARG A 63 6.50 12.53 -7.49
CA ARG A 63 7.72 13.18 -8.00
C ARG A 63 8.77 12.14 -8.35
N ASN A 64 9.69 12.51 -9.23
CA ASN A 64 10.79 11.65 -9.67
C ASN A 64 10.30 10.31 -10.28
N VAL A 65 9.26 10.35 -11.12
CA VAL A 65 8.73 9.16 -11.81
C VAL A 65 9.70 8.72 -12.91
N GLN A 66 10.11 7.45 -12.91
CA GLN A 66 11.11 6.91 -13.82
C GLN A 66 10.62 5.65 -14.55
N PHE A 67 11.21 5.39 -15.72
CA PHE A 67 10.94 4.19 -16.52
C PHE A 67 12.26 3.49 -16.84
N LEU A 68 12.37 2.22 -16.46
CA LEU A 68 13.51 1.36 -16.80
C LEU A 68 13.02 0.20 -17.66
N ASN A 69 13.74 -0.13 -18.73
CA ASN A 69 13.41 -1.27 -19.61
C ASN A 69 11.94 -1.30 -20.04
N ARG A 70 11.49 -0.17 -20.63
CA ARG A 70 10.11 0.02 -21.08
C ARG A 70 9.83 -0.88 -22.30
N ASN A 71 9.00 -1.91 -22.13
CA ASN A 71 8.71 -2.92 -23.16
C ASN A 71 7.25 -2.84 -23.70
N ASP A 72 6.63 -1.67 -23.62
CA ASP A 72 5.25 -1.42 -24.07
C ASP A 72 5.17 -0.55 -25.34
N ASN A 73 6.30 -0.11 -25.90
CA ASN A 73 6.38 0.82 -27.03
C ASN A 73 5.59 2.12 -26.83
N ASN A 74 5.53 2.63 -25.59
CA ASN A 74 4.74 3.81 -25.22
C ASN A 74 3.23 3.69 -25.51
N ARG A 75 2.71 2.47 -25.67
CA ARG A 75 1.28 2.24 -25.98
C ARG A 75 0.39 2.40 -24.75
N ARG A 76 0.94 2.21 -23.55
CA ARG A 76 0.18 2.39 -22.32
C ARG A 76 0.20 3.85 -21.93
N ALA A 77 -0.98 4.38 -21.61
CA ALA A 77 -1.09 5.64 -20.90
C ALA A 77 -0.35 5.55 -19.55
N LEU A 78 0.34 6.62 -19.17
CA LEU A 78 0.95 6.71 -17.85
C LEU A 78 -0.14 6.79 -16.79
N VAL A 79 -1.09 7.70 -16.95
CA VAL A 79 -2.21 7.92 -16.02
C VAL A 79 -3.52 7.77 -16.80
N ASN A 80 -4.41 6.87 -16.38
CA ASN A 80 -5.77 6.74 -16.94
C ASN A 80 -6.70 6.06 -15.92
N LEU A 81 -7.98 5.88 -16.27
CA LEU A 81 -8.82 4.93 -15.54
C LEU A 81 -8.36 3.48 -15.78
N GLY A 82 -8.59 2.62 -14.78
CA GLY A 82 -8.41 1.17 -14.89
C GLY A 82 -9.50 0.48 -15.71
N GLY A 83 -9.36 -0.82 -15.90
CA GLY A 83 -10.34 -1.62 -16.66
C GLY A 83 -11.39 -2.35 -15.83
N GLY A 84 -11.41 -2.14 -14.51
CA GLY A 84 -12.46 -2.65 -13.62
C GLY A 84 -13.82 -1.98 -13.87
N PRO A 85 -14.84 -2.32 -13.06
CA PRO A 85 -16.13 -1.63 -13.09
C PRO A 85 -15.92 -0.11 -13.05
N ARG A 86 -16.59 0.59 -13.97
CA ARG A 86 -16.53 2.05 -14.13
C ARG A 86 -17.78 2.66 -13.49
N PRO A 87 -17.87 2.74 -12.15
CA PRO A 87 -19.02 3.37 -11.52
C PRO A 87 -19.13 4.81 -12.03
N ASN A 88 -20.36 5.30 -12.15
CA ASN A 88 -20.54 6.74 -12.30
C ASN A 88 -19.94 7.40 -11.05
N PRO A 89 -19.09 8.43 -11.19
CA PRO A 89 -18.52 9.13 -10.05
C PRO A 89 -19.62 9.52 -9.07
N LYS A 90 -19.56 9.00 -7.84
CA LYS A 90 -20.49 9.36 -6.76
C LYS A 90 -20.13 10.73 -6.15
N THR A 91 -18.94 11.23 -6.47
CA THR A 91 -18.37 12.47 -5.98
C THR A 91 -18.22 13.48 -7.13
N PRO A 92 -18.31 14.79 -6.86
CA PRO A 92 -18.17 15.81 -7.90
C PRO A 92 -16.82 15.79 -8.63
N THR A 93 -15.76 15.38 -7.94
CA THR A 93 -14.39 15.31 -8.45
C THR A 93 -13.86 13.88 -8.38
N SER A 94 -12.95 13.55 -9.30
CA SER A 94 -12.06 12.40 -9.15
C SER A 94 -10.88 12.80 -8.25
N VAL A 95 -10.02 11.84 -7.89
CA VAL A 95 -8.75 12.20 -7.26
C VAL A 95 -7.76 12.64 -8.35
N PRO A 96 -7.25 13.88 -8.33
CA PRO A 96 -6.22 14.32 -9.26
C PRO A 96 -4.90 13.58 -9.00
N VAL A 97 -4.20 13.23 -10.06
CA VAL A 97 -2.81 12.77 -10.03
C VAL A 97 -1.92 13.93 -10.48
N ILE A 98 -1.10 14.44 -9.58
CA ILE A 98 -0.16 15.54 -9.81
C ILE A 98 1.24 14.96 -9.99
N LEU A 99 1.71 14.97 -11.23
CA LEU A 99 3.10 14.62 -11.57
C LEU A 99 3.94 15.89 -11.47
N HIS A 100 4.76 15.95 -10.42
CA HIS A 100 5.61 17.10 -10.16
C HIS A 100 6.74 17.23 -11.18
N ASP A 101 6.99 18.46 -11.62
CA ASP A 101 8.02 18.83 -12.60
C ASP A 101 7.94 18.11 -13.96
N TRP A 102 6.77 17.56 -14.30
CA TRP A 102 6.56 16.81 -15.55
C TRP A 102 6.88 17.62 -16.81
N TYR A 103 6.55 18.92 -16.80
CA TYR A 103 6.84 19.84 -17.91
C TYR A 103 8.11 20.68 -17.67
N GLY A 104 8.94 20.29 -16.71
CA GLY A 104 10.11 21.03 -16.24
C GLY A 104 9.91 21.63 -14.85
N SER A 105 10.98 22.20 -14.30
CA SER A 105 10.99 22.72 -12.91
C SER A 105 9.84 23.71 -12.63
N GLY A 106 9.06 23.43 -11.58
CA GLY A 106 7.89 24.20 -11.15
C GLY A 106 6.66 24.07 -12.04
N ARG A 107 6.68 23.15 -13.02
CA ARG A 107 5.59 22.93 -13.99
C ARG A 107 5.11 21.50 -13.90
N HIS A 108 3.99 21.31 -13.22
CA HIS A 108 3.44 20.01 -12.89
C HIS A 108 2.34 19.63 -13.91
N ALA A 109 2.12 18.34 -14.10
CA ALA A 109 0.94 17.85 -14.80
C ALA A 109 -0.13 17.43 -13.79
N ARG A 110 -1.31 18.06 -13.83
CA ARG A 110 -2.49 17.64 -13.06
C ARG A 110 -3.39 16.83 -13.97
N VAL A 111 -3.43 15.52 -13.74
CA VAL A 111 -4.24 14.58 -14.51
C VAL A 111 -5.49 14.20 -13.72
N VAL A 112 -6.66 14.25 -14.36
CA VAL A 112 -7.95 13.93 -13.76
C VAL A 112 -8.76 12.99 -14.67
N SER A 113 -9.83 12.40 -14.14
CA SER A 113 -10.78 11.64 -14.95
C SER A 113 -11.47 12.56 -15.96
N ALA A 114 -11.60 12.13 -17.22
CA ALA A 114 -12.35 12.87 -18.23
C ALA A 114 -13.85 13.05 -17.86
N LYS A 115 -14.35 12.28 -16.89
CA LYS A 115 -15.73 12.37 -16.40
C LYS A 115 -15.91 13.32 -15.23
N SER A 116 -14.85 13.84 -14.62
CA SER A 116 -14.95 14.71 -13.45
C SER A 116 -15.60 16.06 -13.80
N SER A 117 -16.27 16.68 -12.83
CA SER A 117 -16.99 17.94 -13.06
C SER A 117 -16.04 19.11 -13.39
N GLU A 118 -14.81 19.08 -12.88
CA GLU A 118 -13.73 20.04 -13.15
C GLU A 118 -13.35 20.11 -14.64
N VAL A 119 -13.29 18.96 -15.34
CA VAL A 119 -13.06 18.96 -16.81
C VAL A 119 -14.22 19.64 -17.55
N ARG A 120 -15.45 19.47 -17.08
CA ARG A 120 -16.63 20.10 -17.69
C ARG A 120 -16.71 21.59 -17.40
N ALA A 121 -16.30 22.01 -16.20
CA ALA A 121 -16.35 23.38 -15.73
C ALA A 121 -15.25 24.25 -16.35
N GLU A 122 -14.04 23.71 -16.49
CA GLU A 122 -12.86 24.46 -16.95
C GLU A 122 -12.58 24.33 -18.46
N GLY A 123 -13.42 23.56 -19.18
CA GLY A 123 -13.44 23.54 -20.64
C GLY A 123 -12.11 23.11 -21.29
N ASN A 124 -11.62 23.91 -22.24
CA ASN A 124 -10.46 23.60 -23.11
C ASN A 124 -9.09 23.61 -22.39
N SER A 125 -9.01 23.95 -21.10
CA SER A 125 -7.75 23.91 -20.35
C SER A 125 -7.23 22.48 -20.19
N TYR A 126 -8.14 21.53 -20.01
CA TYR A 126 -7.86 20.10 -19.91
C TYR A 126 -7.78 19.46 -21.31
N LYS A 127 -6.60 18.91 -21.64
CA LYS A 127 -6.31 18.30 -22.94
C LYS A 127 -5.94 16.82 -22.82
N SER A 128 -5.98 16.11 -23.95
CA SER A 128 -5.30 14.82 -24.09
C SER A 128 -3.82 15.06 -24.41
N ASP A 129 -2.95 14.26 -23.82
CA ASP A 129 -1.49 14.32 -23.98
C ASP A 129 -0.94 12.89 -23.93
N ALA A 130 -0.92 12.18 -25.07
CA ALA A 130 -0.40 10.80 -25.11
C ALA A 130 1.15 10.81 -25.16
N PRO A 131 1.85 9.94 -24.41
CA PRO A 131 1.32 8.81 -23.64
C PRO A 131 1.06 9.14 -22.15
N LEU A 132 1.04 10.41 -21.73
CA LEU A 132 0.72 10.77 -20.36
C LEU A 132 -0.72 10.37 -20.00
N THR A 133 -1.69 10.77 -20.81
CA THR A 133 -3.12 10.47 -20.61
C THR A 133 -3.60 9.39 -21.57
N GLY A 134 -4.61 8.63 -21.14
CA GLY A 134 -5.42 7.80 -22.03
C GLY A 134 -6.67 8.52 -22.55
N ASP A 135 -7.61 7.74 -23.08
CA ASP A 135 -8.92 8.19 -23.56
C ASP A 135 -9.84 8.69 -22.43
N GLU A 136 -9.72 8.11 -21.24
CA GLU A 136 -10.56 8.38 -20.06
C GLU A 136 -9.95 9.40 -19.07
N SER A 137 -8.85 10.06 -19.43
CA SER A 137 -8.17 11.05 -18.59
C SER A 137 -7.80 12.31 -19.36
N ARG A 138 -7.67 13.43 -18.65
CA ARG A 138 -7.24 14.71 -19.22
C ARG A 138 -6.20 15.35 -18.31
N VAL A 139 -5.32 16.16 -18.89
CA VAL A 139 -4.26 16.86 -18.18
C VAL A 139 -4.37 18.36 -18.38
N VAL A 140 -4.01 19.11 -17.35
CA VAL A 140 -3.68 20.54 -17.42
C VAL A 140 -2.30 20.77 -16.80
N GLU A 141 -1.53 21.72 -17.36
CA GLU A 141 -0.29 22.19 -16.71
C GLU A 141 -0.67 23.12 -15.56
N VAL A 142 -0.12 22.85 -14.38
CA VAL A 142 -0.29 23.68 -13.19
C VAL A 142 1.07 24.10 -12.62
N ARG A 143 1.07 25.16 -11.83
CA ARG A 143 2.25 25.75 -11.18
C ARG A 143 1.96 25.99 -9.71
N ASP A 144 3.02 26.26 -8.95
CA ASP A 144 2.93 26.69 -7.55
C ASP A 144 2.24 25.68 -6.62
N ILE A 145 2.25 24.39 -6.98
CA ILE A 145 1.78 23.31 -6.11
C ILE A 145 3.00 22.71 -5.41
N PRO A 146 3.17 22.92 -4.08
CA PRO A 146 4.28 22.32 -3.37
C PRO A 146 4.13 20.79 -3.35
N PHE A 147 5.26 20.08 -3.39
CA PHE A 147 5.25 18.65 -3.08
C PHE A 147 4.94 18.49 -1.59
N PRO A 148 3.88 17.76 -1.20
CA PRO A 148 3.54 17.59 0.20
C PRO A 148 4.68 16.92 0.96
N GLN A 149 4.74 17.15 2.28
CA GLN A 149 5.60 16.36 3.14
C GLN A 149 5.24 14.87 2.99
N LEU A 150 6.25 14.02 2.86
CA LEU A 150 6.05 12.58 2.89
C LEU A 150 5.46 12.18 4.24
N LEU A 151 4.59 11.18 4.23
CA LEU A 151 4.09 10.61 5.48
C LEU A 151 5.28 10.17 6.34
N ASP A 152 5.20 10.50 7.62
CA ASP A 152 6.11 10.04 8.66
C ASP A 152 5.30 9.09 9.56
N PRO A 153 5.00 7.86 9.09
CA PRO A 153 4.16 6.93 9.83
C PRO A 153 4.81 6.60 11.16
N VAL A 154 4.02 6.68 12.22
CA VAL A 154 4.42 6.28 13.57
C VAL A 154 3.99 4.83 13.76
N ASP A 155 4.86 4.03 14.36
CA ASP A 155 4.54 2.67 14.77
C ASP A 155 3.82 2.71 16.12
N ASP A 156 2.52 2.96 16.09
CA ASP A 156 1.65 3.16 17.27
C ASP A 156 0.57 2.08 17.44
N LEU A 157 0.61 1.05 16.60
CA LEU A 157 -0.30 -0.08 16.66
C LEU A 157 0.41 -1.29 17.28
N PRO A 158 -0.30 -2.08 18.11
CA PRO A 158 0.28 -3.28 18.68
C PRO A 158 0.37 -4.42 17.64
N PRO A 159 1.39 -5.30 17.76
CA PRO A 159 1.49 -6.49 16.93
C PRO A 159 0.37 -7.48 17.25
N SER A 160 0.13 -8.41 16.33
CA SER A 160 -0.78 -9.54 16.53
C SER A 160 -0.04 -10.87 16.33
N THR A 161 -0.33 -11.84 17.20
CA THR A 161 0.20 -13.20 17.12
C THR A 161 -0.92 -14.24 17.15
N VAL A 162 -0.69 -15.37 16.48
CA VAL A 162 -1.58 -16.53 16.55
C VAL A 162 -0.77 -17.80 16.77
N ILE A 163 -1.26 -18.67 17.65
CA ILE A 163 -0.75 -20.04 17.78
C ILE A 163 -1.39 -20.88 16.68
N THR A 164 -0.58 -21.49 15.82
CA THR A 164 -1.06 -22.34 14.72
C THR A 164 -0.94 -23.83 15.02
N SER A 165 -0.10 -24.24 15.97
CA SER A 165 0.00 -25.64 16.37
C SER A 165 0.54 -25.81 17.78
N VAL A 166 0.09 -26.87 18.45
CA VAL A 166 0.61 -27.35 19.73
C VAL A 166 0.80 -28.85 19.61
N THR A 167 2.04 -29.33 19.75
CA THR A 167 2.38 -30.75 19.61
C THR A 167 3.12 -31.24 20.86
N ARG A 168 2.66 -32.35 21.44
CA ARG A 168 3.38 -32.99 22.56
C ARG A 168 4.61 -33.73 22.02
N THR A 169 5.74 -33.56 22.70
CA THR A 169 7.02 -34.23 22.41
C THR A 169 7.54 -34.92 23.67
N ALA A 170 8.69 -35.60 23.56
CA ALA A 170 9.38 -36.16 24.72
C ALA A 170 9.83 -35.08 25.72
N ASP A 171 10.26 -33.92 25.18
CA ASP A 171 10.88 -32.83 25.95
C ASP A 171 9.87 -31.82 26.51
N GLY A 172 8.61 -31.87 26.06
CA GLY A 172 7.60 -30.89 26.44
C GLY A 172 6.53 -30.72 25.37
N TRP A 173 6.00 -29.50 25.24
CA TRP A 173 5.06 -29.16 24.17
C TRP A 173 5.74 -28.18 23.21
N LEU A 174 5.87 -28.58 21.95
CA LEU A 174 6.29 -27.70 20.87
C LEU A 174 5.10 -26.86 20.43
N VAL A 175 5.22 -25.54 20.58
CA VAL A 175 4.22 -24.55 20.17
C VAL A 175 4.77 -23.78 18.98
N ARG A 176 3.95 -23.57 17.96
CA ARG A 176 4.29 -22.76 16.79
C ARG A 176 3.20 -21.75 16.49
N GLY A 177 3.60 -20.70 15.79
CA GLY A 177 2.67 -19.67 15.35
C GLY A 177 3.27 -18.74 14.31
N SER A 178 2.52 -17.67 14.05
CA SER A 178 2.91 -16.55 13.21
C SER A 178 2.57 -15.25 13.93
N ALA A 179 3.36 -14.21 13.68
CA ALA A 179 3.06 -12.86 14.12
C ALA A 179 3.12 -11.88 12.94
N ALA A 180 2.36 -10.79 13.03
CA ALA A 180 2.27 -9.74 12.03
C ALA A 180 2.14 -8.38 12.71
N ASP A 181 2.74 -7.37 12.08
CA ASP A 181 2.79 -6.00 12.56
C ASP A 181 3.10 -5.03 11.40
N ASN A 182 2.80 -3.74 11.57
CA ASN A 182 3.20 -2.68 10.63
C ASN A 182 4.63 -2.17 10.85
N GLY A 183 5.31 -2.64 11.89
CA GLY A 183 6.72 -2.44 12.20
C GLY A 183 7.51 -3.75 12.40
N GLU A 184 8.66 -3.61 13.06
CA GLU A 184 9.54 -4.75 13.39
C GLU A 184 9.09 -5.40 14.69
N ILE A 185 8.80 -6.70 14.65
CA ILE A 185 8.50 -7.53 15.82
C ILE A 185 9.80 -7.90 16.51
N LYS A 186 9.96 -7.38 17.73
CA LYS A 186 11.15 -7.59 18.55
C LYS A 186 11.14 -8.93 19.28
N GLN A 187 9.97 -9.38 19.73
CA GLN A 187 9.86 -10.60 20.52
C GLN A 187 8.46 -11.21 20.44
N VAL A 188 8.41 -12.53 20.43
CA VAL A 188 7.22 -13.32 20.78
C VAL A 188 7.53 -14.15 22.02
N THR A 189 6.58 -14.23 22.96
CA THR A 189 6.67 -15.12 24.13
C THR A 189 5.44 -16.01 24.21
N VAL A 190 5.61 -17.22 24.75
CA VAL A 190 4.51 -18.14 25.06
C VAL A 190 4.61 -18.54 26.52
N ASN A 191 3.59 -18.23 27.31
CA ASN A 191 3.58 -18.41 28.77
C ASN A 191 4.86 -17.85 29.43
N GLY A 192 5.35 -16.70 28.95
CA GLY A 192 6.59 -16.06 29.40
C GLY A 192 7.90 -16.64 28.84
N THR A 193 7.85 -17.75 28.12
CA THR A 193 9.05 -18.33 27.46
C THR A 193 9.26 -17.69 26.10
N ALA A 194 10.47 -17.19 25.82
CA ALA A 194 10.78 -16.57 24.55
C ALA A 194 10.71 -17.58 23.39
N ALA A 195 10.00 -17.21 22.33
CA ALA A 195 9.98 -17.96 21.09
C ALA A 195 11.18 -17.63 20.21
N ARG A 196 11.57 -18.60 19.40
CA ARG A 196 12.59 -18.48 18.37
C ARG A 196 11.93 -18.18 17.03
N ALA A 197 12.39 -17.15 16.34
CA ALA A 197 11.99 -16.88 14.97
C ALA A 197 12.48 -17.99 14.03
N LEU A 198 11.58 -18.46 13.15
CA LEU A 198 11.89 -19.37 12.05
C LEU A 198 12.02 -18.62 10.72
N ARG A 199 11.41 -17.44 10.63
CA ARG A 199 11.50 -16.49 9.51
C ARG A 199 11.63 -15.08 10.02
N ASP A 200 12.02 -14.18 9.13
CA ASP A 200 12.14 -12.74 9.39
C ASP A 200 10.88 -12.20 10.07
N ASN A 201 11.09 -11.28 11.01
CA ASN A 201 10.03 -10.59 11.74
C ASN A 201 9.04 -11.50 12.48
N PHE A 202 9.47 -12.70 12.90
CA PHE A 202 8.59 -13.70 13.53
C PHE A 202 7.38 -14.08 12.65
N ALA A 203 7.48 -13.94 11.31
CA ALA A 203 6.44 -14.39 10.38
C ALA A 203 6.11 -15.88 10.58
N GLU A 204 7.11 -16.66 11.02
CA GLU A 204 6.93 -17.97 11.65
C GLU A 204 7.80 -18.03 12.90
N TRP A 205 7.29 -18.63 13.98
CA TRP A 205 8.02 -18.78 15.24
C TRP A 205 7.71 -20.12 15.92
N GLU A 206 8.61 -20.55 16.81
CA GLU A 206 8.40 -21.73 17.64
C GLU A 206 8.99 -21.60 19.05
N VAL A 207 8.46 -22.38 19.98
CA VAL A 207 8.99 -22.52 21.34
C VAL A 207 8.66 -23.90 21.89
N THR A 208 9.58 -24.48 22.65
CA THR A 208 9.31 -25.69 23.42
C THR A 208 9.03 -25.30 24.86
N LEU A 209 7.80 -25.54 25.32
CA LEU A 209 7.44 -25.42 26.74
C LEU A 209 7.89 -26.69 27.45
N PRO A 210 8.89 -26.64 28.35
CA PRO A 210 9.45 -27.85 28.94
C PRO A 210 8.44 -28.59 29.80
N LYS A 211 8.49 -29.93 29.76
CA LYS A 211 7.53 -30.78 30.49
C LYS A 211 7.45 -30.45 31.98
N GLN A 212 8.57 -30.07 32.60
CA GLN A 212 8.64 -29.72 34.02
C GLN A 212 7.92 -28.40 34.37
N ASP A 213 7.77 -27.49 33.40
CA ASP A 213 7.17 -26.17 33.61
C ASP A 213 5.66 -26.18 33.29
N LEU A 214 5.16 -27.27 32.69
CA LEU A 214 3.74 -27.43 32.38
C LEU A 214 2.92 -27.76 33.64
N PRO A 215 1.75 -27.13 33.83
CA PRO A 215 0.86 -27.42 34.95
C PRO A 215 0.42 -28.90 34.96
N ARG A 216 0.39 -29.52 36.15
CA ARG A 216 -0.23 -30.83 36.35
C ARG A 216 -1.75 -30.70 36.51
N ARG A 217 -2.43 -30.35 35.42
CA ARG A 217 -3.89 -30.18 35.34
C ARG A 217 -4.41 -30.76 34.02
N ASP A 218 -5.70 -31.08 33.98
CA ASP A 218 -6.33 -31.66 32.78
C ASP A 218 -6.41 -30.68 31.61
N THR A 219 -6.49 -29.38 31.92
CA THR A 219 -6.49 -28.29 30.94
C THR A 219 -5.30 -27.36 31.19
N VAL A 220 -4.57 -27.05 30.11
CA VAL A 220 -3.46 -26.10 30.10
C VAL A 220 -3.80 -24.98 29.13
N GLU A 221 -3.80 -23.74 29.62
CA GLU A 221 -3.91 -22.55 28.79
C GLU A 221 -2.52 -22.18 28.24
N ILE A 222 -2.48 -21.89 26.94
CA ILE A 222 -1.26 -21.46 26.25
C ILE A 222 -1.55 -20.11 25.64
N THR A 223 -0.78 -19.13 26.08
CA THR A 223 -0.96 -17.74 25.74
C THR A 223 0.30 -17.24 25.05
N ALA A 224 0.16 -16.76 23.82
CA ALA A 224 1.23 -16.08 23.10
C ALA A 224 1.02 -14.56 23.18
N ILE A 225 2.11 -13.81 23.26
CA ILE A 225 2.13 -12.34 23.26
C ILE A 225 3.30 -11.86 22.41
N ALA A 226 3.04 -10.97 21.46
CA ALA A 226 4.05 -10.26 20.68
C ALA A 226 4.34 -8.84 21.19
N ARG A 227 5.56 -8.37 20.93
CA ARG A 227 6.02 -6.99 21.16
C ARG A 227 6.88 -6.51 20.00
N ASP A 228 6.64 -5.29 19.55
CA ASP A 228 7.42 -4.65 18.49
C ASP A 228 8.66 -3.89 19.01
N ALA A 229 9.40 -3.30 18.08
CA ALA A 229 10.57 -2.49 18.33
C ALA A 229 10.24 -1.09 18.88
N ALA A 230 9.06 -0.55 18.57
CA ALA A 230 8.55 0.72 19.11
C ALA A 230 8.09 0.60 20.57
N GLY A 231 7.89 -0.63 21.05
CA GLY A 231 7.51 -0.98 22.40
C GLY A 231 6.03 -1.30 22.58
N ASN A 232 5.22 -1.29 21.52
CA ASN A 232 3.81 -1.65 21.60
C ASN A 232 3.69 -3.15 21.88
N VAL A 233 2.67 -3.50 22.66
CA VAL A 233 2.42 -4.87 23.13
C VAL A 233 1.04 -5.27 22.66
N GLU A 234 0.96 -6.48 22.10
CA GLU A 234 -0.29 -7.10 21.69
C GLU A 234 -1.37 -7.00 22.78
N GLN A 235 -2.57 -6.60 22.36
CA GLN A 235 -3.73 -6.51 23.24
C GLN A 235 -4.57 -7.77 23.09
N GLN A 236 -4.77 -8.50 24.18
CA GLN A 236 -5.69 -9.63 24.20
C GLN A 236 -7.12 -9.11 24.41
N SER A 237 -8.03 -9.47 23.51
CA SER A 237 -9.46 -9.27 23.72
C SER A 237 -9.90 -10.07 24.95
N ARG A 238 -10.42 -9.37 25.96
CA ARG A 238 -11.10 -9.99 27.12
C ARG A 238 -12.47 -10.51 26.74
#